data_AF-A0A5Q4FG12-F1
#
_entry.id   AF-A0A5Q4FG12-F1
#
_cell.length_a   1.000
_cell.length_b   1.000
_cell.length_c   1.000
_cell.angle_alpha   90.00
_cell.angle_beta   90.00
_cell.angle_gamma   90.00
#
_symmetry.space_group_name_H-M   'P 1'
#
loop_
_entity.id
_entity.type
_entity.pdbx_description
1 polymer ?
#
loop_
_entity_poly.entity_id
_entity_poly.type
_entity_poly.pdbx_seq_one_letter_code
_entity_poly.pdbx_strand_id
1 'polypeptide(L)'
;MVFRSIIEGIRLSLFSIWTNKMRSALTTFGIVIGIVMVTTMVTVIDGINRSFESSMSMLGQDVIFIQKWPWGFGGEYRWWDFVNRREMEVSYAGQIADRSRLATAVSAESSRWGQSITFEDQVA
;
A
#
# COMPACT_ATOMS: atom_id res chain seq x y z
N MET A 1 34.31 -32.75 34.86
CA MET A 1 33.27 -33.80 34.83
C MET A 1 32.16 -33.44 33.86
N VAL A 2 31.48 -32.31 34.05
CA VAL A 2 30.37 -31.83 33.19
C VAL A 2 30.73 -31.71 31.70
N PHE A 3 31.91 -31.15 31.38
CA PHE A 3 32.34 -30.97 29.98
C PHE A 3 32.46 -32.29 29.20
N ARG A 4 32.95 -33.36 29.86
CA ARG A 4 33.05 -34.69 29.23
C ARG A 4 31.67 -35.30 28.96
N SER A 5 30.75 -35.18 29.91
CA SER A 5 29.40 -35.72 29.77
C SER A 5 28.59 -35.04 28.67
N ILE A 6 28.77 -33.73 28.47
CA ILE A 6 28.13 -32.99 27.37
C ILE A 6 28.67 -33.49 26.01
N ILE A 7 29.99 -33.67 25.90
CA ILE A 7 30.64 -34.16 24.69
C ILE A 7 30.21 -35.59 24.35
N GLU A 8 30.12 -36.47 25.34
CA GLU A 8 29.62 -37.84 25.16
C GLU A 8 28.14 -37.85 24.75
N GLY A 9 27.31 -36.99 25.35
CA GLY A 9 25.90 -36.85 24.98
C GLY A 9 25.69 -36.40 23.53
N ILE A 10 26.47 -35.41 23.06
CA ILE A 10 26.45 -34.95 21.67
C ILE A 10 26.92 -36.06 20.72
N ARG A 11 27.98 -36.79 21.10
CA ARG A 11 28.48 -37.90 20.29
C ARG A 11 27.44 -39.02 20.14
N LEU A 12 26.73 -39.33 21.22
CA LEU A 12 25.70 -40.37 21.24
C LEU A 12 24.47 -39.97 20.40
N SER A 13 24.02 -38.72 20.50
CA SER A 13 22.89 -38.22 19.71
C SER A 13 23.20 -38.18 18.21
N LEU A 14 24.41 -37.75 17.83
CA LEU A 14 24.88 -37.78 16.43
C LEU A 14 24.93 -39.22 15.88
N PHE A 15 25.40 -40.18 16.68
CA PHE A 15 25.41 -41.59 16.29
C PHE A 15 23.99 -42.14 16.09
N SER A 16 23.04 -41.76 16.95
CA SER A 16 21.63 -42.14 16.84
C SER A 16 20.98 -41.61 15.55
N ILE A 17 21.24 -40.36 15.18
CA ILE A 17 20.78 -39.75 13.91
C ILE A 17 21.36 -40.50 12.70
N TRP A 18 22.64 -40.87 12.75
CA TRP A 18 23.30 -41.64 11.69
C TRP A 18 22.78 -43.07 11.56
N THR A 19 22.27 -43.66 12.64
CA THR A 19 21.72 -45.02 12.66
C THR A 19 20.32 -45.05 12.01
N ASN A 20 19.50 -44.00 12.17
CA ASN A 20 18.15 -43.90 11.63
C ASN A 20 17.99 -42.79 10.57
N LYS A 21 18.81 -42.86 9.52
CA LYS A 21 18.93 -41.82 8.48
C LYS A 21 17.60 -41.34 7.89
N MET A 22 16.69 -42.26 7.53
CA MET A 22 15.42 -41.91 6.89
C MET A 22 14.48 -41.12 7.81
N ARG A 23 14.36 -41.56 9.07
CA ARG A 23 13.47 -40.94 10.05
C ARG A 23 13.98 -39.55 10.41
N SER A 24 15.26 -39.43 10.76
CA SER A 24 15.85 -38.15 11.17
C SER A 24 15.91 -37.13 10.02
N ALA A 25 16.14 -37.59 8.78
CA ALA A 25 16.10 -36.70 7.62
C ALA A 25 14.68 -36.16 7.41
N LEU A 26 13.66 -37.03 7.37
CA LEU A 26 12.28 -36.61 7.07
C LEU A 26 11.71 -35.66 8.14
N THR A 27 12.01 -35.88 9.42
CA THR A 27 11.59 -34.96 10.49
C THR A 27 12.26 -33.59 10.36
N THR A 28 13.54 -33.56 10.00
CA THR A 28 14.28 -32.31 9.83
C THR A 28 13.76 -31.54 8.62
N PHE A 29 13.57 -32.22 7.49
CA PHE A 29 12.96 -31.61 6.31
C PHE A 29 11.56 -31.07 6.58
N GLY A 30 10.73 -31.80 7.35
CA GLY A 30 9.40 -31.32 7.72
C GLY A 30 9.44 -29.98 8.46
N ILE A 31 10.34 -29.83 9.44
CA ILE A 31 10.52 -28.58 10.19
C ILE A 31 11.05 -27.47 9.28
N VAL A 32 12.06 -27.76 8.46
CA VAL A 32 12.67 -26.78 7.55
C VAL A 32 11.66 -26.27 6.52
N ILE A 33 10.92 -27.17 5.87
CA ILE A 33 9.89 -26.80 4.89
C ILE A 33 8.79 -25.97 5.55
N GLY A 34 8.36 -26.34 6.77
CA GLY A 34 7.36 -25.60 7.52
C GLY A 34 7.77 -24.15 7.79
N ILE A 35 8.97 -23.94 8.33
CA ILE A 35 9.49 -22.59 8.61
C ILE A 35 9.65 -21.79 7.31
N VAL A 36 10.24 -22.41 6.27
CA VAL A 36 10.47 -21.75 4.99
C VAL A 36 9.15 -21.32 4.34
N MET A 37 8.11 -22.16 4.36
CA MET A 37 6.81 -21.80 3.79
C MET A 37 6.19 -20.58 4.48
N VAL A 38 6.14 -20.58 5.81
CA VAL A 38 5.52 -19.48 6.57
C VAL A 38 6.29 -18.18 6.38
N THR A 39 7.62 -18.20 6.49
CA THR A 39 8.44 -16.99 6.31
C THR A 39 8.38 -16.47 4.87
N THR A 40 8.37 -17.36 3.87
CA THR A 40 8.25 -16.95 2.46
C THR A 40 6.90 -16.31 2.20
N MET A 41 5.80 -16.90 2.68
CA MET A 41 4.45 -16.33 2.53
C MET A 41 4.37 -14.93 3.11
N VAL A 42 4.87 -14.72 4.33
CA VAL A 42 4.87 -13.39 4.96
C VAL A 42 5.66 -12.38 4.10
N THR A 43 6.85 -12.76 3.66
CA THR A 43 7.70 -11.90 2.83
C THR A 43 7.05 -11.54 1.50
N VAL A 44 6.39 -12.51 0.85
CA VAL A 44 5.69 -12.32 -0.41
C VAL A 44 4.49 -11.38 -0.23
N ILE A 45 3.69 -11.57 0.83
CA ILE A 45 2.55 -10.69 1.13
C ILE A 45 3.04 -9.26 1.36
N ASP A 46 4.08 -9.07 2.16
CA ASP A 46 4.65 -7.76 2.42
C ASP A 46 5.21 -7.11 1.15
N GLY A 47 5.86 -7.90 0.28
CA GLY A 47 6.35 -7.44 -1.01
C GLY A 47 5.22 -6.97 -1.94
N ILE A 48 4.14 -7.74 -2.04
CA ILE A 48 2.96 -7.38 -2.83
C ILE A 48 2.31 -6.11 -2.28
N ASN A 49 2.09 -6.03 -0.96
CA ASN A 49 1.49 -4.86 -0.33
C ASN A 49 2.30 -3.59 -0.62
N ARG A 50 3.64 -3.66 -0.52
CA ARG A 50 4.52 -2.52 -0.85
C ARG A 50 4.45 -2.14 -2.32
N SER A 51 4.43 -3.12 -3.22
CA SER A 51 4.31 -2.86 -4.65
C SER A 51 2.96 -2.25 -5.01
N PHE A 52 1.89 -2.69 -4.35
CA PHE A 52 0.54 -2.17 -4.53
C PHE A 52 0.43 -0.74 -4.00
N GLU A 53 0.91 -0.47 -2.80
CA GLU A 53 0.98 0.88 -2.22
C GLU A 53 1.79 1.82 -3.12
N SER A 54 2.95 1.39 -3.61
CA SER A 54 3.75 2.19 -4.54
C SER A 54 3.00 2.50 -5.83
N SER A 55 2.29 1.52 -6.38
CA SER A 55 1.49 1.72 -7.60
C SER A 55 0.32 2.66 -7.36
N MET A 56 -0.36 2.53 -6.21
CA MET A 56 -1.47 3.37 -5.81
C MET A 56 -1.03 4.80 -5.47
N SER A 57 0.13 4.96 -4.84
CA SER A 57 0.71 6.28 -4.54
C SER A 57 0.95 7.10 -5.81
N MET A 58 1.37 6.45 -6.90
CA MET A 58 1.51 7.09 -8.22
C MET A 58 0.16 7.49 -8.83
N LEU A 59 -0.94 6.84 -8.43
CA LEU A 59 -2.29 7.14 -8.92
C LEU A 59 -2.98 8.26 -8.13
N GLY A 60 -2.34 8.82 -7.10
CA GLY A 60 -2.82 10.04 -6.43
C GLY A 60 -3.21 9.85 -4.97
N GLN A 61 -2.29 9.33 -4.17
CA GLN A 61 -2.47 9.29 -2.71
C GLN A 61 -2.52 10.69 -2.07
N ASP A 62 -2.01 11.71 -2.77
CA ASP A 62 -1.99 13.12 -2.34
C ASP A 62 -2.87 14.04 -3.21
N VAL A 63 -4.05 13.57 -3.67
CA VAL A 63 -4.96 14.38 -4.49
C VAL A 63 -6.26 14.67 -3.74
N ILE A 64 -6.54 15.95 -3.51
CA ILE A 64 -7.80 16.41 -2.90
C ILE A 64 -8.72 16.93 -4.01
N PHE A 65 -9.86 16.27 -4.19
CA PHE A 65 -10.91 16.70 -5.11
C PHE A 65 -11.85 17.69 -4.41
N ILE A 66 -11.94 18.91 -4.93
CA ILE A 66 -12.89 19.92 -4.49
C ILE A 66 -13.95 20.02 -5.57
N GLN A 67 -15.23 19.77 -5.24
CA GLN A 67 -16.34 19.91 -6.17
C GLN A 67 -17.65 20.32 -5.49
N LYS A 68 -18.55 20.98 -6.25
CA LYS A 68 -19.87 21.42 -5.75
C LYS A 68 -20.73 20.24 -5.30
N TRP A 69 -20.70 19.14 -6.04
CA TRP A 69 -21.53 17.96 -5.81
C TRP A 69 -20.73 16.84 -5.13
N PRO A 70 -21.25 16.19 -4.08
CA PRO A 70 -20.58 15.05 -3.47
C PRO A 70 -20.53 13.86 -4.45
N TRP A 71 -19.51 13.02 -4.31
CA TRP A 71 -19.32 11.80 -5.13
C TRP A 71 -20.34 10.69 -4.81
N GLY A 72 -21.04 10.80 -3.67
CA GLY A 72 -22.11 9.89 -3.27
C GLY A 72 -23.27 10.66 -2.64
N PHE A 73 -24.48 10.20 -2.88
CA PHE A 73 -25.71 10.76 -2.32
C PHE A 73 -26.18 9.97 -1.08
N GLY A 74 -25.26 9.60 -0.17
CA GLY A 74 -25.56 8.73 0.97
C GLY A 74 -25.19 9.37 2.33
N GLY A 75 -26.14 9.36 3.27
CA GLY A 75 -25.96 9.78 4.67
C GLY A 75 -25.91 11.31 4.87
N GLU A 76 -26.96 11.88 5.46
CA GLU A 76 -27.07 13.30 5.91
C GLU A 76 -26.85 14.43 4.86
N TYR A 77 -26.52 14.09 3.61
CA TYR A 77 -26.37 15.08 2.54
C TYR A 77 -27.72 15.65 2.09
N ARG A 78 -28.04 16.82 2.60
CA ARG A 78 -29.18 17.66 2.22
C ARG A 78 -28.94 18.28 0.83
N TRP A 79 -29.45 17.67 -0.24
CA TRP A 79 -29.20 18.12 -1.63
C TRP A 79 -29.51 19.61 -1.88
N TRP A 80 -30.55 20.14 -1.21
CA TRP A 80 -30.95 21.55 -1.30
C TRP A 80 -29.88 22.51 -0.77
N ASP A 81 -29.04 22.09 0.19
CA ASP A 81 -27.92 22.90 0.68
C ASP A 81 -26.77 22.99 -0.34
N PHE A 82 -26.72 22.07 -1.32
CA PHE A 82 -25.71 22.07 -2.39
C PHE A 82 -26.20 22.82 -3.62
N VAL A 83 -27.50 22.79 -3.92
CA VAL A 83 -28.08 23.52 -5.07
C VAL A 83 -27.76 25.01 -4.98
N ASN A 84 -27.88 25.59 -3.78
CA ASN A 84 -27.65 27.02 -3.56
C ASN A 84 -26.17 27.41 -3.43
N ARG A 85 -25.23 26.44 -3.47
CA ARG A 85 -23.79 26.74 -3.50
C ARG A 85 -23.39 27.27 -4.87
N ARG A 86 -22.50 28.26 -4.88
CA ARG A 86 -21.87 28.78 -6.10
C ARG A 86 -21.24 27.62 -6.87
N GLU A 87 -21.41 27.62 -8.19
CA GLU A 87 -20.68 26.69 -9.06
C GLU A 87 -19.18 26.96 -8.96
N MET A 88 -18.38 25.90 -9.11
CA MET A 88 -16.93 26.07 -9.17
C MET A 88 -16.54 26.67 -10.52
N GLU A 89 -15.72 27.71 -10.47
CA GLU A 89 -15.21 28.39 -11.65
C GLU A 89 -13.73 28.06 -11.85
N VAL A 90 -13.30 27.99 -13.12
CA VAL A 90 -11.90 27.71 -13.50
C VAL A 90 -10.95 28.77 -12.94
N SER A 91 -11.42 30.02 -12.79
CA SER A 91 -10.65 31.14 -12.21
C SER A 91 -10.29 30.93 -10.73
N TYR A 92 -10.93 29.99 -10.03
CA TYR A 92 -10.61 29.68 -8.63
C TYR A 92 -9.33 28.86 -8.49
N ALA A 93 -8.89 28.13 -9.52
CA ALA A 93 -7.64 27.34 -9.42
C ALA A 93 -6.42 28.22 -9.13
N GLY A 94 -6.29 29.37 -9.80
CA GLY A 94 -5.19 30.30 -9.53
C GLY A 94 -5.20 30.86 -8.10
N GLN A 95 -6.40 31.23 -7.60
CA GLN A 95 -6.54 31.72 -6.22
C GLN A 95 -6.24 30.65 -5.17
N ILE A 96 -6.57 29.38 -5.46
CA ILE A 96 -6.27 28.25 -4.59
C ILE A 96 -4.78 27.94 -4.61
N ALA A 97 -4.12 28.01 -5.77
CA ALA A 97 -2.67 27.85 -5.88
C ALA A 97 -1.93 28.92 -5.07
N ASP A 98 -2.33 30.20 -5.18
CA ASP A 98 -1.67 31.31 -4.48
C ASP A 98 -1.86 31.25 -2.95
N ARG A 99 -3.01 30.76 -2.48
CA ARG A 99 -3.36 30.73 -1.05
C ARG A 99 -3.01 29.42 -0.37
N SER A 100 -2.83 28.33 -1.12
CA SER A 100 -2.53 27.03 -0.55
C SER A 100 -1.04 26.91 -0.25
N ARG A 101 -0.70 26.69 1.04
CA ARG A 101 0.69 26.41 1.45
C ARG A 101 1.11 24.96 1.23
N LEU A 102 0.17 24.06 0.99
CA LEU A 102 0.39 22.60 0.97
C LEU A 102 0.13 21.98 -0.42
N ALA A 103 -0.53 22.70 -1.33
CA ALA A 103 -0.77 22.18 -2.66
C ALA A 103 0.44 22.46 -3.56
N THR A 104 1.07 21.41 -4.06
CA THR A 104 2.19 21.50 -5.02
C THR A 104 1.70 21.86 -6.43
N ALA A 105 0.53 21.34 -6.81
CA ALA A 105 -0.10 21.62 -8.10
C ALA A 105 -1.62 21.69 -7.92
N VAL A 106 -2.26 22.62 -8.63
CA VAL A 106 -3.71 22.79 -8.63
C VAL A 106 -4.17 22.80 -10.07
N SER A 107 -5.09 21.91 -10.42
CA SER A 107 -5.75 21.88 -11.72
C SER A 107 -7.23 22.23 -11.56
N ALA A 108 -7.78 22.94 -12.54
CA ALA A 108 -9.22 23.15 -12.64
C ALA A 108 -9.81 22.13 -13.62
N GLU A 109 -10.86 21.46 -13.19
CA GLU A 109 -11.71 20.63 -14.04
C GLU A 109 -13.08 21.32 -14.22
N SER A 110 -13.58 21.37 -15.44
CA SER A 110 -14.95 21.82 -15.75
C SER A 110 -15.76 20.62 -16.21
N SER A 111 -16.81 20.31 -15.44
CA SER A 111 -17.76 19.23 -15.74
C SER A 111 -18.87 19.67 -16.71
N ARG A 112 -18.68 20.76 -17.46
CA ARG A 112 -19.67 21.26 -18.41
C ARG A 112 -19.66 20.37 -19.67
N TRP A 113 -20.71 19.56 -19.84
CA TRP A 113 -20.92 18.71 -21.03
C TRP A 113 -20.65 19.51 -22.32
N GLY A 114 -19.65 19.10 -23.11
CA GLY A 114 -19.32 19.70 -24.40
C GLY A 114 -18.30 20.86 -24.39
N GLN A 115 -17.69 21.21 -23.26
CA GLN A 115 -16.56 22.16 -23.23
C GLN A 115 -15.23 21.44 -22.97
N SER A 116 -14.37 21.39 -24.00
CA SER A 116 -12.96 21.03 -23.83
C SER A 116 -12.21 22.25 -23.30
N ILE A 117 -11.70 22.15 -22.08
CA ILE A 117 -10.75 23.14 -21.57
C ILE A 117 -9.37 22.70 -22.07
N THR A 118 -8.84 23.40 -23.06
CA THR A 118 -7.46 23.22 -23.50
C THR A 118 -6.57 23.99 -22.53
N PHE A 119 -5.72 23.25 -21.81
CA PHE A 119 -4.66 23.86 -21.02
C PHE A 119 -3.65 24.46 -21.99
N GLU A 120 -3.53 25.79 -22.00
CA GLU A 120 -2.46 26.46 -22.74
C GLU A 120 -1.17 26.26 -21.96
N ASP A 121 -0.35 25.35 -22.47
CA ASP A 121 0.95 24.95 -21.95
C ASP A 121 1.89 26.16 -21.93
N GLN A 122 1.97 26.88 -20.80
CA GLN A 122 3.08 27.78 -20.54
C GLN A 122 4.26 26.99 -19.99
N VAL A 123 4.95 26.33 -20.92
CA VAL A 123 6.36 26.00 -20.81
C VAL A 123 7.19 27.29 -20.87
N ALA A 124 7.78 27.67 -19.74
CA ALA A 124 8.99 28.51 -19.65
C ALA A 124 9.71 28.27 -18.32
#